data_AF-A0A444VIB5-F1
#
_entry.id   AF-A0A444VIB5-F1
#
_cell.length_a   1.000
_cell.length_b   1.000
_cell.length_c   1.000
_cell.angle_alpha   90.00
_cell.angle_beta   90.00
_cell.angle_gamma   90.00
#
_symmetry.space_group_name_H-M   'P 1'
#
loop_
_entity.id
_entity.type
_entity.pdbx_description
1 polymer ?
#
loop_
_entity_poly.entity_id
_entity_poly.type
_entity_poly.pdbx_seq_one_letter_code
_entity_poly.pdbx_strand_id
1 'polypeptide(L)' 'MRIKLLLLLLVLLILPNVAEAQCAMCRAVVESEADGKTAEGINNGIVYLMAIPYVLVAGLGYFVYRKMRG' A
#
# COMPACT_ATOMS: atom_id res chain seq x y z
N MET A 1 15.80 -25.94 -14.86
CA MET A 1 15.27 -24.57 -14.63
C MET A 1 13.75 -24.51 -14.61
N ARG A 2 13.03 -25.11 -15.58
CA ARG A 2 11.55 -25.04 -15.65
C ARG A 2 10.82 -25.56 -14.41
N ILE A 3 11.24 -26.70 -13.84
CA ILE A 3 10.64 -27.27 -12.61
C ILE A 3 10.82 -26.36 -11.40
N LYS A 4 12.01 -25.75 -11.22
CA LYS A 4 12.24 -24.79 -10.12
C LYS A 4 11.33 -23.58 -10.24
N LEU A 5 11.09 -23.11 -11.47
CA LEU A 5 10.17 -22.00 -11.75
C LEU A 5 8.72 -22.37 -11.42
N LEU A 6 8.28 -23.58 -11.80
CA LEU A 6 6.95 -24.08 -11.49
C LEU A 6 6.73 -24.26 -9.98
N LEU A 7 7.74 -24.75 -9.26
CA LEU A 7 7.69 -24.86 -7.80
C LEU A 7 7.62 -23.49 -7.13
N LEU A 8 8.40 -22.52 -7.60
CA LEU A 8 8.34 -21.14 -7.12
C LEU A 8 6.94 -20.54 -7.33
N LEU A 9 6.37 -20.75 -8.51
CA LEU A 9 5.04 -20.22 -8.88
C LEU A 9 3.93 -20.86 -8.04
N LEU A 10 4.03 -22.16 -7.77
CA LEU A 10 3.13 -22.88 -6.89
C LEU A 10 3.20 -22.37 -5.45
N VAL A 11 4.41 -22.14 -4.93
CA VAL A 11 4.61 -21.58 -3.58
C VAL A 11 4.01 -20.18 -3.47
N LEU A 12 4.22 -19.32 -4.47
CA LEU A 12 3.66 -17.96 -4.51
C LEU A 12 2.13 -17.94 -4.55
N LEU A 13 1.50 -18.92 -5.20
CA LEU A 13 0.03 -19.06 -5.25
C LEU A 13 -0.58 -19.53 -3.92
N ILE A 14 0.14 -20.34 -3.15
CA ILE A 14 -0.37 -20.93 -1.91
C ILE A 14 -0.08 -20.03 -0.70
N LEU A 15 1.03 -19.29 -0.72
CA LEU A 15 1.44 -18.32 0.30
C LEU A 15 0.32 -17.42 0.85
N PRO A 16 -0.56 -16.78 0.03
CA PRO A 16 -1.63 -15.93 0.55
C PRO A 16 -2.71 -16.69 1.34
N ASN A 17 -2.85 -18.01 1.16
CA ASN A 17 -3.84 -18.81 1.89
C ASN A 17 -3.36 -19.23 3.29
N VAL A 18 -2.05 -19.24 3.51
CA VAL A 18 -1.42 -19.52 4.82
C VAL A 18 -0.94 -18.25 5.51
N ALA A 19 -0.86 -17.14 4.77
CA ALA A 19 -0.67 -15.83 5.34
C ALA A 19 -1.97 -15.38 6.01
N GLU A 20 -1.92 -15.13 7.31
CA GLU A 20 -2.97 -14.43 8.04
C GLU A 20 -3.19 -13.06 7.39
N ALA A 21 -4.17 -12.94 6.49
CA ALA A 21 -4.56 -11.67 5.92
C ALA A 21 -5.18 -10.81 7.03
N GLN A 22 -4.38 -9.91 7.59
CA GLN A 22 -4.78 -8.99 8.66
C GLN A 22 -5.90 -8.01 8.24
N CYS A 23 -6.42 -8.10 7.02
CA CYS A 23 -7.49 -7.24 6.53
C CYS A 23 -8.79 -7.35 7.35
N ALA A 24 -9.13 -8.53 7.86
CA ALA A 24 -10.30 -8.71 8.74
C ALA A 24 -9.97 -8.46 10.22
N MET A 25 -8.77 -8.83 10.67
CA MET A 25 -8.30 -8.65 12.05
C MET A 25 -8.02 -7.18 12.39
N CYS A 26 -7.27 -6.46 11.55
CA CYS A 26 -7.05 -5.01 11.73
C CYS A 26 -8.36 -4.25 11.69
N ARG A 27 -9.29 -4.64 10.82
CA ARG A 27 -10.61 -4.00 10.74
C ARG A 27 -11.45 -4.27 11.98
N ALA A 28 -11.51 -5.51 12.46
CA ALA A 28 -12.24 -5.85 13.68
C ALA A 28 -11.67 -5.15 14.92
N VAL A 29 -10.34 -5.04 15.05
CA VAL A 29 -9.70 -4.30 16.15
C VAL A 29 -10.03 -2.81 16.09
N VAL A 30 -9.98 -2.21 14.90
CA VAL A 30 -10.29 -0.79 14.69
C VAL A 30 -11.77 -0.49 14.93
N GLU A 31 -12.67 -1.36 14.47
CA GLU A 31 -14.12 -1.20 14.66
C GLU A 31 -14.55 -1.50 16.11
N SER A 32 -13.80 -2.33 16.84
CA SER A 32 -14.07 -2.63 18.26
C SER A 32 -13.37 -1.68 19.24
N GLU A 33 -12.55 -0.75 18.75
CA GLU A 33 -11.89 0.24 19.60
C GLU A 33 -12.86 1.32 20.08
N ALA A 34 -12.99 1.47 21.39
CA ALA A 34 -13.93 2.40 22.00
C ALA A 34 -13.61 3.89 21.78
N ASP A 35 -12.33 4.23 21.60
CA ASP A 35 -11.84 5.61 21.55
C ASP A 35 -11.49 6.08 20.12
N GLY A 36 -11.60 5.20 19.12
CA GLY A 36 -11.38 5.52 17.70
C GLY A 36 -9.98 5.98 17.30
N LYS A 37 -9.02 6.06 18.25
CA LYS A 37 -7.66 6.56 18.01
C LYS A 37 -6.88 5.76 16.98
N THR A 38 -7.03 4.43 16.95
CA THR A 38 -6.35 3.62 15.93
C THR A 38 -6.97 3.85 14.55
N ALA A 39 -8.28 4.09 14.45
CA ALA A 39 -8.93 4.48 13.19
C ALA A 39 -8.37 5.82 12.66
N GLU A 40 -8.20 6.81 13.54
CA GLU A 40 -7.61 8.10 13.19
C GLU A 40 -6.15 7.96 12.74
N GLY A 41 -5.34 7.14 13.44
CA GLY A 41 -3.97 6.84 13.07
C GLY A 41 -3.86 6.20 11.67
N ILE A 42 -4.75 5.27 11.34
CA ILE A 42 -4.81 4.65 10.01
C ILE A 42 -5.20 5.68 8.94
N ASN A 43 -6.20 6.51 9.19
CA ASN A 43 -6.63 7.53 8.23
C ASN A 43 -5.50 8.54 7.94
N ASN A 44 -4.78 8.96 8.98
CA ASN A 44 -3.60 9.81 8.85
C ASN A 44 -2.50 9.13 8.02
N GLY A 45 -2.30 7.82 8.22
CA GLY A 45 -1.39 7.01 7.42
C GLY A 45 -1.79 6.94 5.95
N ILE A 46 -3.07 6.73 5.65
CA ILE A 46 -3.59 6.69 4.26
C ILE A 46 -3.34 8.04 3.58
N VAL A 47 -3.70 9.14 4.25
CA VAL A 47 -3.48 10.49 3.71
C VAL A 47 -1.99 10.76 3.49
N TYR A 48 -1.12 10.37 4.43
CA TYR A 48 0.32 10.50 4.29
C TYR A 48 0.87 9.73 3.08
N LEU A 49 0.47 8.47 2.91
CA LEU A 49 0.89 7.63 1.78
C LEU A 49 0.35 8.15 0.44
N MET A 50 -0.89 8.65 0.41
CA MET A 50 -1.49 9.26 -0.78
C MET A 50 -0.85 10.61 -1.14
N ALA A 51 -0.32 11.37 -0.18
CA ALA A 51 0.33 12.65 -0.47
C ALA A 51 1.57 12.49 -1.37
N ILE A 52 2.34 11.41 -1.19
CA ILE A 52 3.58 11.15 -1.93
C ILE A 52 3.37 11.17 -3.47
N PRO A 53 2.47 10.36 -4.07
CA PRO A 53 2.28 10.37 -5.51
C PRO A 53 1.84 11.74 -6.04
N TYR A 54 1.02 12.50 -5.30
CA TYR A 54 0.62 13.85 -5.73
C TYR A 54 1.81 14.82 -5.76
N VAL A 55 2.65 14.81 -4.72
CA VAL A 55 3.86 15.65 -4.65
C VAL A 55 4.83 15.30 -5.78
N LEU A 56 5.02 14.01 -6.05
CA LEU A 56 5.90 13.54 -7.12
C LEU A 56 5.40 13.99 -8.50
N VAL A 57 4.10 13.83 -8.78
CA VAL A 57 3.50 14.25 -10.04
C VAL A 57 3.57 15.77 -10.21
N ALA A 58 3.29 16.54 -9.16
CA ALA A 58 3.40 18.00 -9.19
C ALA A 58 4.85 18.45 -9.44
N GLY A 59 5.82 17.85 -8.73
CA GLY A 59 7.24 18.13 -8.92
C GLY A 59 7.71 17.81 -10.33
N LEU A 60 7.38 16.61 -10.84
CA LEU A 60 7.72 16.21 -12.21
C LEU A 60 7.09 17.15 -13.24
N GLY A 61 5.80 17.49 -13.07
CA GLY A 61 5.10 18.43 -13.94
C GLY A 61 5.75 19.81 -13.98
N TYR A 62 6.17 20.33 -12.81
CA TYR A 62 6.91 21.59 -12.73
C TYR A 62 8.24 21.54 -13.47
N PHE A 63 9.03 20.48 -13.30
CA PHE A 63 10.31 20.31 -14.01
C PHE A 63 10.12 20.22 -15.53
N VAL A 64 9.14 19.45 -15.99
CA VAL A 64 8.81 19.33 -17.42
C VAL A 64 8.40 20.68 -17.98
N TYR A 65 7.48 21.38 -17.31
CA TYR A 65 7.03 22.70 -17.73
C TYR A 65 8.18 23.70 -17.84
N ARG A 66 9.06 23.75 -16.84
CA ARG A 66 10.23 24.63 -16.84
C ARG A 66 11.18 24.30 -17.99
N LYS A 67 11.37 23.03 -18.31
CA LYS A 67 12.20 22.57 -19.43
C LYS A 67 11.58 22.90 -20.81
N MET A 68 10.26 22.96 -20.90
CA MET A 68 9.57 23.29 -22.15
C MET A 68 9.39 24.79 -22.37
N ARG A 69 9.41 25.60 -21.31
CA ARG A 69 9.30 27.06 -21.39
C ARG A 69 10.65 27.80 -21.39
N GLY A 70 11.74 27.13 -21.00
CA GLY A 70 13.11 27.62 -21.16
C GLY A 70 13.73 27.04 -22.41
#